data_AF-A0A852K1S2-F1
#
_entry.id   AF-A0A852K1S2-F1
#
_cell.length_a   1.000
_cell.length_b   1.000
_cell.length_c   1.000
_cell.angle_alpha   90.00
_cell.angle_beta   90.00
_cell.angle_gamma   90.00
#
_symmetry.space_group_name_H-M   'P 1'
#
loop_
_entity.id
_entity.type
_entity.pdbx_description
1 polymer ?
#
loop_
_entity_poly.entity_id
_entity_poly.type
_entity_poly.pdbx_seq_one_letter_code
_entity_poly.pdbx_strand_id
1 'polypeptide(L)'
;GAMEHELVLHQLRCNGVLEGIRICRKGFPSRVLYADFKQRYKVLNASAIPEGQFIDSKKASEKLLGSIDVDHTQESIFSIQYNIRAFMNVKHWPWMKLFFKIKPLLKSAESEKEMANMKQEFEKTKEELAKSEAKRKELEEKMVKLVQEKNDLQLQVQAEADSLADAEERCDQLIKTKIQLEAKIKEVTERAEDEEEINADLTAKKRKLEDECSELKKDIDDLELTLAKVEKEKHATENKKREAEFQKMRRDLEEATLQHEATAAALRKKHADSTAELGEQIDNLQRVKQKLEKEKSELKMEIDDLASNMESVSKAKANLEKMCRTLEDQLSEIKTKEEEHQRMINDLNAQRARLQTESGEYSRQVEEKDGLISQLSRSKQAFTQQIEELKRHLEEEIK
;
A
#
# COMPACT_ATOMS: atom_id res chain seq x y z
N GLY A 1 -62.10 -98.29 7.69
CA GLY A 1 -60.87 -97.48 7.58
C GLY A 1 -60.72 -97.05 6.15
N ALA A 2 -60.96 -95.78 5.85
CA ALA A 2 -60.62 -95.23 4.55
C ALA A 2 -59.10 -95.09 4.46
N MET A 3 -58.49 -95.57 3.37
CA MET A 3 -57.05 -95.48 3.12
C MET A 3 -56.83 -94.91 1.73
N GLU A 4 -56.12 -93.78 1.66
CA GLU A 4 -55.84 -93.08 0.42
C GLU A 4 -54.50 -93.57 -0.15
N HIS A 5 -54.59 -94.33 -1.24
CA HIS A 5 -53.45 -95.07 -1.79
C HIS A 5 -52.30 -94.18 -2.29
N GLU A 6 -52.59 -92.98 -2.82
CA GLU A 6 -51.57 -92.03 -3.28
C GLU A 6 -50.75 -91.47 -2.11
N LEU A 7 -51.42 -91.15 -1.00
CA LEU A 7 -50.77 -90.69 0.23
C LEU A 7 -49.86 -91.78 0.81
N VAL A 8 -50.33 -93.03 0.83
CA VAL A 8 -49.54 -94.18 1.30
C VAL A 8 -48.32 -94.42 0.40
N LEU A 9 -48.47 -94.35 -0.92
CA LEU A 9 -47.36 -94.48 -1.87
C LEU A 9 -46.30 -93.39 -1.69
N HIS A 10 -46.71 -92.14 -1.45
CA HIS A 10 -45.80 -91.05 -1.15
C HIS A 10 -45.04 -91.29 0.17
N GLN A 11 -45.76 -91.66 1.23
CA GLN A 11 -45.15 -91.96 2.54
C GLN A 11 -44.17 -93.14 2.49
N LEU A 12 -44.48 -94.21 1.76
CA LEU A 12 -43.58 -95.37 1.62
C LEU A 12 -42.27 -95.02 0.90
N ARG A 13 -42.30 -94.04 -0.01
CA ARG A 13 -41.11 -93.54 -0.71
C ARG A 13 -40.31 -92.57 0.14
N CYS A 14 -40.95 -91.55 0.72
CA CYS A 14 -40.28 -90.53 1.54
C CYS A 14 -39.68 -91.08 2.83
N ASN A 15 -40.34 -92.06 3.45
CA ASN A 15 -39.83 -92.70 4.67
C ASN A 15 -38.82 -93.82 4.38
N GLY A 16 -38.39 -94.01 3.11
CA GLY A 16 -37.38 -94.99 2.75
C GLY A 16 -37.78 -96.45 3.03
N VAL A 17 -39.08 -96.76 3.09
CA VAL A 17 -39.59 -98.07 3.51
C VAL A 17 -39.13 -99.18 2.56
N LEU A 18 -39.04 -98.89 1.26
CA LEU A 18 -38.51 -99.83 0.27
C LEU A 18 -37.02 -100.15 0.47
N GLU A 19 -36.24 -99.18 0.96
CA GLU A 19 -34.83 -99.39 1.33
C GLU A 19 -34.73 -100.21 2.63
N GLY A 20 -35.57 -99.89 3.61
CA GLY A 20 -35.70 -100.66 4.85
C GLY A 20 -36.05 -102.12 4.62
N ILE A 21 -37.01 -102.41 3.73
CA ILE A 21 -37.38 -103.78 3.34
C ILE A 21 -36.21 -104.48 2.65
N ARG A 22 -35.46 -103.78 1.78
CA ARG A 22 -34.31 -104.35 1.06
C ARG A 22 -33.20 -104.79 2.02
N ILE A 23 -32.92 -104.00 3.05
CA ILE A 23 -31.93 -104.31 4.10
C ILE A 23 -32.45 -105.42 5.01
N CYS A 24 -33.69 -105.34 5.49
CA CYS A 24 -34.28 -106.34 6.38
C CYS A 24 -34.46 -107.73 5.73
N ARG A 25 -34.64 -107.80 4.40
CA ARG A 25 -34.72 -109.09 3.66
C ARG A 25 -33.37 -109.83 3.61
N LYS A 26 -32.25 -109.10 3.65
CA LYS A 26 -30.90 -109.68 3.76
C LYS A 26 -30.41 -109.78 5.22
N GLY A 27 -31.01 -109.00 6.11
CA GLY A 27 -30.74 -109.00 7.54
C GLY A 27 -31.44 -110.13 8.27
N PHE A 28 -30.97 -110.41 9.49
CA PHE A 28 -31.65 -111.29 10.43
C PHE A 28 -32.37 -110.42 11.46
N PRO A 29 -33.74 -110.38 11.45
CA PRO A 29 -34.52 -109.53 12.35
C PRO A 29 -34.31 -109.87 13.83
N SER A 30 -34.00 -111.13 14.11
CA SER A 30 -33.73 -111.64 15.45
C SER A 30 -32.24 -111.95 15.60
N ARG A 31 -31.61 -111.35 16.61
CA ARG A 31 -30.24 -111.65 17.02
C ARG A 31 -30.27 -112.28 18.40
N VAL A 32 -29.73 -113.48 18.53
CA VAL A 32 -29.56 -114.18 19.81
C VAL A 32 -28.06 -114.28 20.06
N LEU A 33 -27.61 -113.89 21.25
CA LEU A 33 -26.22 -114.06 21.67
C LEU A 33 -25.89 -115.56 21.74
N TYR A 34 -24.72 -115.96 21.24
CA TYR A 34 -24.31 -117.37 21.22
C TYR A 34 -24.36 -118.05 22.59
N ALA A 35 -24.09 -117.32 23.68
CA ALA A 35 -24.20 -117.87 25.04
C ALA A 35 -25.65 -118.22 25.41
N ASP A 36 -26.60 -117.37 25.02
CA ASP A 36 -28.04 -117.56 25.25
C ASP A 36 -28.60 -118.65 24.31
N PHE A 37 -28.16 -118.70 23.05
CA PHE A 37 -28.49 -119.80 22.13
C PHE A 37 -28.00 -121.14 22.68
N LYS A 38 -26.72 -121.22 23.09
CA LYS A 38 -26.13 -122.39 23.73
C LYS A 38 -26.92 -122.80 24.97
N GLN A 39 -27.27 -121.87 25.85
CA GLN A 39 -28.01 -122.17 27.08
C GLN A 39 -29.42 -122.69 26.79
N ARG A 40 -30.16 -122.04 25.88
CA ARG A 40 -31.55 -122.39 25.54
C ARG A 40 -31.65 -123.70 24.78
N TYR A 41 -30.73 -123.96 23.84
CA TYR A 41 -30.82 -125.11 22.93
C TYR A 41 -29.91 -126.28 23.33
N LYS A 42 -29.05 -126.14 24.36
CA LYS A 42 -28.28 -127.28 24.93
C LYS A 42 -29.19 -128.42 25.37
N VAL A 43 -30.40 -128.13 25.82
CA VAL A 43 -31.37 -129.16 26.24
C VAL A 43 -31.81 -130.07 25.09
N LEU A 44 -31.68 -129.63 23.83
CA LEU A 44 -32.07 -130.40 22.65
C LEU A 44 -31.08 -131.53 22.31
N ASN A 45 -29.79 -131.34 22.60
CA ASN A 45 -28.77 -132.39 22.50
C ASN A 45 -27.60 -132.11 23.47
N ALA A 46 -27.72 -132.63 24.70
CA ALA A 46 -26.69 -132.44 25.73
C ALA A 46 -25.35 -133.11 25.35
N SER A 47 -25.36 -134.13 24.49
CA SER A 47 -24.18 -134.87 24.03
C SER A 47 -23.30 -134.04 23.08
N ALA A 48 -23.86 -133.03 22.43
CA ALA A 48 -23.13 -132.13 21.53
C ALA A 48 -22.14 -131.20 22.27
N ILE A 49 -22.35 -130.99 23.57
CA ILE A 49 -21.52 -130.16 24.45
C ILE A 49 -21.18 -130.95 25.73
N PRO A 50 -20.06 -131.70 25.75
CA PRO A 50 -19.64 -132.51 26.90
C PRO A 50 -19.48 -131.69 28.18
N GLU A 51 -19.90 -132.24 29.33
CA GLU A 51 -19.75 -131.57 30.62
C GLU A 51 -18.28 -131.59 31.09
N GLY A 52 -17.81 -130.45 31.64
CA GLY A 52 -16.45 -130.28 32.14
C GLY A 52 -15.43 -129.76 31.12
N GLN A 53 -15.77 -129.68 29.84
CA GLN A 53 -14.88 -129.12 28.81
C GLN A 53 -15.33 -127.70 28.42
N PHE A 54 -14.41 -126.73 28.53
CA PHE A 54 -14.70 -125.36 28.10
C PHE A 54 -14.77 -125.30 26.57
N ILE A 55 -15.95 -124.95 26.05
CA ILE A 55 -16.18 -124.73 24.61
C ILE A 55 -16.73 -123.32 24.44
N ASP A 56 -16.06 -122.54 23.59
CA ASP A 56 -16.50 -121.21 23.18
C ASP A 56 -17.97 -121.23 22.71
N SER A 57 -18.71 -120.18 23.06
CA SER A 57 -20.16 -120.15 22.88
C SER A 57 -20.58 -120.21 21.42
N LYS A 58 -19.78 -119.65 20.50
CA LYS A 58 -20.05 -119.72 19.06
C LYS A 58 -19.87 -121.15 18.55
N LYS A 59 -18.73 -121.78 18.88
CA LYS A 59 -18.42 -123.15 18.47
C LYS A 59 -19.36 -124.19 19.08
N ALA A 60 -19.82 -123.95 20.31
CA ALA A 60 -20.83 -124.77 20.96
C ALA A 60 -22.21 -124.65 20.28
N SER A 61 -22.58 -123.45 19.84
CA SER A 61 -23.83 -123.21 19.10
C SER A 61 -23.81 -123.88 17.73
N GLU A 62 -22.69 -123.79 17.00
CA GLU A 62 -22.49 -124.48 15.71
C GLU A 62 -22.57 -126.00 15.86
N LYS A 63 -21.94 -126.56 16.90
CA LYS A 63 -22.05 -128.00 17.22
C LYS A 63 -23.48 -128.40 17.58
N LEU A 64 -24.18 -127.62 18.41
CA LEU A 64 -25.58 -127.89 18.73
C LEU A 64 -26.46 -127.89 17.47
N LEU A 65 -26.30 -126.90 16.61
CA LEU A 65 -27.00 -126.81 15.33
C LEU A 65 -26.73 -128.02 14.41
N GLY A 66 -25.48 -128.49 14.34
CA GLY A 66 -25.12 -129.68 13.57
C GLY A 66 -25.47 -131.02 14.22
N SER A 67 -25.73 -131.03 15.54
CA SER A 67 -26.04 -132.23 16.32
C SER A 67 -27.54 -132.58 16.38
N ILE A 68 -28.39 -131.74 15.82
CA ILE A 68 -29.84 -131.99 15.72
C ILE A 68 -30.11 -132.90 14.51
N ASP A 69 -29.29 -133.94 14.38
CA ASP A 69 -29.45 -135.06 13.45
C ASP A 69 -29.49 -136.33 14.32
N VAL A 70 -30.58 -137.10 14.22
CA VAL A 70 -30.96 -138.15 15.16
C VAL A 70 -30.32 -139.48 14.75
N ASP A 71 -29.41 -140.06 15.55
CA ASP A 71 -29.48 -141.47 15.96
C ASP A 71 -28.43 -141.92 17.03
N HIS A 72 -28.77 -143.03 17.71
CA HIS A 72 -28.26 -143.64 18.96
C HIS A 72 -26.86 -144.29 18.95
N THR A 73 -26.26 -144.58 20.14
CA THR A 73 -25.39 -145.78 20.33
C THR A 73 -25.10 -146.24 21.78
N GLN A 74 -25.76 -147.33 22.19
CA GLN A 74 -25.29 -148.59 22.82
C GLN A 74 -24.29 -148.71 24.01
N GLU A 75 -23.37 -147.79 24.32
CA GLU A 75 -22.29 -148.12 25.28
C GLU A 75 -22.70 -148.02 26.77
N SER A 76 -23.62 -147.11 27.11
CA SER A 76 -24.11 -146.90 28.49
C SER A 76 -24.85 -148.13 29.04
N ILE A 77 -25.40 -148.97 28.16
CA ILE A 77 -26.19 -150.16 28.54
C ILE A 77 -25.29 -151.26 29.12
N PHE A 78 -24.05 -151.41 28.64
CA PHE A 78 -23.15 -152.49 29.08
C PHE A 78 -22.57 -152.27 30.49
N SER A 79 -22.19 -151.05 30.85
CA SER A 79 -21.67 -150.75 32.20
C SER A 79 -22.71 -150.90 33.30
N ILE A 80 -23.96 -150.54 33.02
CA ILE A 80 -25.07 -150.70 33.97
C ILE A 80 -25.35 -152.19 34.20
N GLN A 81 -25.35 -153.01 33.14
CA GLN A 81 -25.59 -154.45 33.24
C GLN A 81 -24.51 -155.17 34.06
N TYR A 82 -23.24 -154.81 33.90
CA TYR A 82 -22.14 -155.43 34.65
C TYR A 82 -22.22 -155.12 36.16
N ASN A 83 -22.41 -153.85 36.51
CA ASN A 83 -22.45 -153.41 37.90
C ASN A 83 -23.65 -153.96 38.66
N ILE A 84 -24.82 -154.04 38.01
CA ILE A 84 -26.01 -154.68 38.60
C ILE A 84 -25.72 -156.16 38.84
N ARG A 85 -25.11 -156.87 37.89
CA ARG A 85 -24.80 -158.30 38.04
C ARG A 85 -23.82 -158.56 39.18
N ALA A 86 -22.76 -157.76 39.29
CA ALA A 86 -21.80 -157.85 40.39
C ALA A 86 -22.45 -157.54 41.75
N PHE A 87 -23.27 -156.49 41.83
CA PHE A 87 -23.98 -156.15 43.07
C PHE A 87 -25.00 -157.22 43.48
N MET A 88 -25.72 -157.81 42.54
CA MET A 88 -26.71 -158.87 42.81
C MET A 88 -26.07 -160.12 43.42
N ASN A 89 -24.83 -160.45 43.05
CA ASN A 89 -24.08 -161.56 43.63
C ASN A 89 -23.61 -161.27 45.06
N VAL A 90 -23.21 -160.03 45.33
CA VAL A 90 -22.57 -159.65 46.61
C VAL A 90 -23.58 -159.19 47.66
N LYS A 91 -24.75 -158.66 47.26
CA LYS A 91 -25.77 -158.10 48.20
C LYS A 91 -26.35 -159.12 49.19
N HIS A 92 -26.31 -160.41 48.87
CA HIS A 92 -26.85 -161.46 49.72
C HIS A 92 -25.80 -162.17 50.58
N TRP A 93 -24.52 -161.89 50.31
CA TRP A 93 -23.40 -162.49 51.01
C TRP A 93 -23.42 -162.06 52.50
N PRO A 94 -23.40 -163.02 53.46
CA PRO A 94 -23.51 -162.71 54.89
C PRO A 94 -22.51 -161.67 55.39
N TRP A 95 -21.27 -161.72 54.88
CA TRP A 95 -20.20 -160.78 55.22
C TRP A 95 -20.47 -159.35 54.69
N MET A 96 -21.04 -159.19 53.49
CA MET A 96 -21.39 -157.87 52.97
C MET A 96 -22.57 -157.25 53.73
N LYS A 97 -23.56 -158.07 54.14
CA LYS A 97 -24.67 -157.63 55.00
C LYS A 97 -24.19 -157.18 56.38
N LEU A 98 -23.23 -157.92 56.97
CA LEU A 98 -22.61 -157.56 58.23
C LEU A 98 -21.85 -156.23 58.11
N PHE A 99 -21.07 -156.07 57.04
CA PHE A 99 -20.37 -154.83 56.73
C PHE A 99 -21.34 -153.64 56.63
N PHE A 100 -22.46 -153.75 55.91
CA PHE A 100 -23.44 -152.66 55.82
C PHE A 100 -24.15 -152.32 57.15
N LYS A 101 -24.35 -153.29 58.05
CA LYS A 101 -24.94 -153.04 59.37
C LYS A 101 -23.97 -152.42 60.37
N ILE A 102 -22.69 -152.81 60.31
CA ILE A 102 -21.66 -152.33 61.24
C ILE A 102 -21.06 -151.00 60.79
N LYS A 103 -20.88 -150.78 59.47
CA LYS A 103 -20.19 -149.61 58.91
C LYS A 103 -20.73 -148.25 59.39
N PRO A 104 -22.05 -148.00 59.52
CA PRO A 104 -22.58 -146.73 60.05
C PRO A 104 -22.44 -146.63 61.58
N LEU A 105 -22.44 -147.75 62.31
CA LEU A 105 -22.36 -147.78 63.78
C LEU A 105 -20.93 -147.59 64.30
N LEU A 106 -19.93 -147.65 63.42
CA LEU A 106 -18.56 -147.31 63.75
C LEU A 106 -18.45 -145.78 63.88
N LYS A 107 -18.50 -145.27 65.12
CA LYS A 107 -18.26 -143.84 65.44
C LYS A 107 -17.02 -143.27 64.74
N SER A 108 -15.99 -144.10 64.55
CA SER A 108 -14.79 -143.73 63.81
C SER A 108 -15.09 -143.33 62.35
N ALA A 109 -15.94 -144.07 61.63
CA ALA A 109 -16.24 -143.81 60.22
C ALA A 109 -17.10 -142.55 59.98
N GLU A 110 -18.06 -142.27 60.87
CA GLU A 110 -18.85 -141.02 60.81
C GLU A 110 -18.01 -139.81 61.22
N SER A 111 -17.25 -139.91 62.32
CA SER A 111 -16.36 -138.82 62.77
C SER A 111 -15.24 -138.51 61.78
N GLU A 112 -14.71 -139.51 61.07
CA GLU A 112 -13.69 -139.34 60.03
C GLU A 112 -14.27 -138.62 58.80
N LYS A 113 -15.52 -138.94 58.42
CA LYS A 113 -16.22 -138.26 57.33
C LYS A 113 -16.58 -136.81 57.69
N GLU A 114 -17.04 -136.56 58.92
CA GLU A 114 -17.32 -135.20 59.41
C GLU A 114 -16.03 -134.37 59.53
N MET A 115 -14.95 -134.96 60.02
CA MET A 115 -13.65 -134.29 60.10
C MET A 115 -13.07 -134.01 58.71
N ALA A 116 -13.25 -134.92 57.75
CA ALA A 116 -12.85 -134.70 56.36
C ALA A 116 -13.66 -133.55 55.71
N ASN A 117 -14.98 -133.52 55.94
CA ASN A 117 -15.85 -132.43 55.46
C ASN A 117 -15.47 -131.10 56.10
N MET A 118 -15.32 -131.03 57.42
CA MET A 118 -14.91 -129.80 58.11
C MET A 118 -13.53 -129.31 57.67
N LYS A 119 -12.56 -130.20 57.48
CA LYS A 119 -11.24 -129.81 56.93
C LYS A 119 -11.37 -129.24 55.52
N GLN A 120 -12.17 -129.87 54.67
CA GLN A 120 -12.40 -129.39 53.30
C GLN A 120 -13.10 -128.03 53.30
N GLU A 121 -14.13 -127.84 54.13
CA GLU A 121 -14.84 -126.57 54.26
C GLU A 121 -13.93 -125.49 54.85
N PHE A 122 -13.17 -125.80 55.89
CA PHE A 122 -12.21 -124.86 56.47
C PHE A 122 -11.16 -124.40 55.45
N GLU A 123 -10.56 -125.31 54.69
CA GLU A 123 -9.59 -124.93 53.65
C GLU A 123 -10.25 -124.12 52.52
N LYS A 124 -11.46 -124.47 52.07
CA LYS A 124 -12.21 -123.66 51.10
C LYS A 124 -12.47 -122.25 51.61
N THR A 125 -13.00 -122.11 52.82
CA THR A 125 -13.30 -120.81 53.42
C THR A 125 -12.03 -119.99 53.64
N LYS A 126 -10.92 -120.62 54.03
CA LYS A 126 -9.63 -119.97 54.20
C LYS A 126 -9.05 -119.47 52.86
N GLU A 127 -9.14 -120.27 51.80
CA GLU A 127 -8.75 -119.84 50.45
C GLU A 127 -9.63 -118.70 49.93
N GLU A 128 -10.94 -118.77 50.14
CA GLU A 128 -11.89 -117.71 49.75
C GLU A 128 -11.63 -116.41 50.51
N LEU A 129 -11.36 -116.49 51.82
CA LEU A 129 -10.99 -115.34 52.64
C LEU A 129 -9.70 -114.69 52.11
N ALA A 130 -8.65 -115.48 51.86
CA ALA A 130 -7.39 -114.95 51.33
C ALA A 130 -7.57 -114.28 49.95
N LYS A 131 -8.38 -114.86 49.06
CA LYS A 131 -8.72 -114.25 47.76
C LYS A 131 -9.50 -112.95 47.92
N SER A 132 -10.45 -112.92 48.87
CA SER A 132 -11.26 -111.73 49.16
C SER A 132 -10.41 -110.59 49.72
N GLU A 133 -9.51 -110.90 50.65
CA GLU A 133 -8.58 -109.91 51.23
C GLU A 133 -7.59 -109.36 50.21
N ALA A 134 -7.05 -110.21 49.34
CA ALA A 134 -6.19 -109.76 48.24
C ALA A 134 -6.95 -108.82 47.29
N LYS A 135 -8.19 -109.17 46.93
CA LYS A 135 -9.04 -108.34 46.07
C LYS A 135 -9.42 -107.02 46.73
N ARG A 136 -9.68 -107.03 48.05
CA ARG A 136 -9.96 -105.79 48.81
C ARG A 136 -8.76 -104.84 48.76
N LYS A 137 -7.55 -105.33 48.99
CA LYS A 137 -6.33 -104.49 48.90
C LYS A 137 -6.12 -103.90 47.51
N GLU A 138 -6.29 -104.70 46.45
CA GLU A 138 -6.17 -104.23 45.07
C GLU A 138 -7.20 -103.11 44.76
N LEU A 139 -8.43 -103.25 45.24
CA LEU A 139 -9.48 -102.26 45.06
C LEU A 139 -9.22 -100.98 45.88
N GLU A 140 -8.70 -101.11 47.10
CA GLU A 140 -8.30 -99.97 47.94
C GLU A 140 -7.18 -99.16 47.26
N GLU A 141 -6.16 -99.82 46.71
CA GLU A 141 -5.09 -99.14 45.96
C GLU A 141 -5.61 -98.42 44.71
N LYS A 142 -6.55 -99.05 43.97
CA LYS A 142 -7.21 -98.40 42.83
C LYS A 142 -8.04 -97.20 43.25
N MET A 143 -8.75 -97.29 44.38
CA MET A 143 -9.56 -96.19 44.90
C MET A 143 -8.69 -95.00 45.30
N VAL A 144 -7.53 -95.23 45.93
CA VAL A 144 -6.58 -94.16 46.25
C VAL A 144 -6.08 -93.46 44.99
N LYS A 145 -5.71 -94.23 43.95
CA LYS A 145 -5.28 -93.65 42.66
C LYS A 145 -6.36 -92.79 42.02
N LEU A 146 -7.60 -93.27 41.97
CA LEU A 146 -8.73 -92.50 41.41
C LEU A 146 -9.02 -91.23 42.20
N VAL A 147 -8.89 -91.26 43.52
CA VAL A 147 -9.06 -90.06 44.36
C VAL A 147 -7.95 -89.05 44.09
N GLN A 148 -6.72 -89.50 43.91
CA GLN A 148 -5.59 -88.63 43.58
C GLN A 148 -5.77 -88.00 42.18
N GLU A 149 -6.06 -88.80 41.16
CA GLU A 149 -6.34 -88.30 39.80
C GLU A 149 -7.49 -87.29 39.78
N LYS A 150 -8.56 -87.55 40.56
CA LYS A 150 -9.67 -86.60 40.70
C LYS A 150 -9.20 -85.25 41.26
N ASN A 151 -8.39 -85.27 42.32
CA ASN A 151 -7.89 -84.04 42.94
C ASN A 151 -6.95 -83.27 42.01
N ASP A 152 -6.09 -83.98 41.29
CA ASP A 152 -5.17 -83.38 40.31
C ASP A 152 -5.94 -82.72 39.16
N LEU A 153 -6.95 -83.40 38.61
CA LEU A 153 -7.84 -82.83 37.60
C LEU A 153 -8.62 -81.63 38.13
N GLN A 154 -9.06 -81.66 39.39
CA GLN A 154 -9.78 -80.54 39.99
C GLN A 154 -8.88 -79.30 40.12
N LEU A 155 -7.61 -79.47 40.48
CA LEU A 155 -6.63 -78.38 40.52
C LEU A 155 -6.35 -77.84 39.11
N GLN A 156 -6.22 -78.71 38.12
CA GLN A 156 -6.01 -78.31 36.73
C GLN A 156 -7.20 -77.50 36.20
N VAL A 157 -8.43 -77.96 36.44
CA VAL A 157 -9.65 -77.24 36.04
C VAL A 157 -9.72 -75.86 36.69
N GLN A 158 -9.34 -75.73 37.97
CA GLN A 158 -9.31 -74.42 38.62
C GLN A 158 -8.28 -73.49 37.99
N ALA A 159 -7.07 -73.98 37.72
CA ALA A 159 -6.02 -73.19 37.09
C ALA A 159 -6.41 -72.75 35.66
N GLU A 160 -7.05 -73.63 34.89
CA GLU A 160 -7.57 -73.29 33.56
C GLU A 160 -8.73 -72.28 33.63
N ALA A 161 -9.59 -72.38 34.65
CA ALA A 161 -10.67 -71.41 34.87
C ALA A 161 -10.14 -70.01 35.21
N ASP A 162 -9.12 -69.92 36.07
CA ASP A 162 -8.48 -68.65 36.42
C ASP A 162 -7.78 -68.03 35.20
N SER A 163 -7.05 -68.86 34.41
CA SER A 163 -6.42 -68.43 33.16
C SER A 163 -7.44 -67.95 32.11
N LEU A 164 -8.60 -68.61 32.04
CA LEU A 164 -9.70 -68.21 31.17
C LEU A 164 -10.27 -66.85 31.63
N ALA A 165 -10.50 -66.66 32.92
CA ALA A 165 -10.99 -65.38 33.46
C ALA A 165 -10.01 -64.22 33.14
N ASP A 166 -8.71 -64.43 33.30
CA ASP A 166 -7.68 -63.45 32.93
C ASP A 166 -7.66 -63.15 31.42
N ALA A 167 -7.97 -64.14 30.58
CA ALA A 167 -8.09 -63.95 29.14
C ALA A 167 -9.38 -63.19 28.76
N GLU A 168 -10.49 -63.48 29.42
CA GLU A 168 -11.76 -62.77 29.26
C GLU A 168 -11.62 -61.29 29.64
N GLU A 169 -10.98 -60.97 30.76
CA GLU A 169 -10.76 -59.58 31.15
C GLU A 169 -9.91 -58.81 30.12
N ARG A 170 -8.85 -59.45 29.60
CA ARG A 170 -8.01 -58.86 28.53
C ARG A 170 -8.82 -58.62 27.25
N CYS A 171 -9.68 -59.56 26.87
CA CYS A 171 -10.59 -59.39 25.74
C CYS A 171 -11.55 -58.21 25.96
N ASP A 172 -12.15 -58.09 27.13
CA ASP A 172 -13.06 -56.99 27.47
C ASP A 172 -12.36 -55.62 27.43
N GLN A 173 -11.12 -55.54 27.94
CA GLN A 173 -10.30 -54.33 27.86
C GLN A 173 -9.99 -53.95 26.39
N LEU A 174 -9.66 -54.93 25.56
CA LEU A 174 -9.43 -54.73 24.13
C LEU A 174 -10.70 -54.28 23.40
N ILE A 175 -11.86 -54.86 23.73
CA ILE A 175 -13.16 -54.45 23.17
C ILE A 175 -13.47 -52.98 23.52
N LYS A 176 -13.27 -52.58 24.78
CA LYS A 176 -13.46 -51.18 25.20
C LYS A 176 -12.53 -50.23 24.45
N THR A 177 -11.25 -50.59 24.32
CA THR A 177 -10.26 -49.80 23.59
C THR A 177 -10.60 -49.71 22.11
N LYS A 178 -11.05 -50.82 21.50
CA LYS A 178 -11.50 -50.86 20.11
C LYS A 178 -12.64 -49.86 19.87
N ILE A 179 -13.67 -49.86 20.72
CA ILE A 179 -14.80 -48.93 20.60
C ILE A 179 -14.33 -47.47 20.67
N GLN A 180 -13.40 -47.14 21.58
CA GLN A 180 -12.82 -45.79 21.67
C GLN A 180 -12.02 -45.41 20.43
N LEU A 181 -11.26 -46.34 19.86
CA LEU A 181 -10.49 -46.11 18.63
C LEU A 181 -11.41 -45.94 17.43
N GLU A 182 -12.48 -46.73 17.31
CA GLU A 182 -13.49 -46.58 16.26
C GLU A 182 -14.18 -45.22 16.34
N ALA A 183 -14.50 -44.73 17.54
CA ALA A 183 -15.05 -43.39 17.73
C ALA A 183 -14.07 -42.29 17.29
N LYS A 184 -12.78 -42.41 17.67
CA LYS A 184 -11.73 -41.47 17.23
C LYS A 184 -11.51 -41.48 15.73
N ILE A 185 -11.54 -42.65 15.10
CA ILE A 185 -11.43 -42.78 13.64
C ILE A 185 -12.58 -42.00 12.99
N LYS A 186 -13.81 -42.21 13.45
CA LYS A 186 -14.98 -41.51 12.91
C LYS A 186 -14.86 -39.99 13.04
N GLU A 187 -14.48 -39.49 14.22
CA GLU A 187 -14.27 -38.05 14.45
C GLU A 187 -13.19 -37.46 13.53
N VAL A 188 -12.06 -38.15 13.38
CA VAL A 188 -10.96 -37.69 12.50
C VAL A 188 -11.35 -37.76 11.03
N THR A 189 -12.14 -38.74 10.61
CA THR A 189 -12.67 -38.85 9.24
C THR A 189 -13.61 -37.70 8.94
N GLU A 190 -14.60 -37.42 9.80
CA GLU A 190 -15.53 -36.29 9.62
C GLU A 190 -14.78 -34.95 9.53
N ARG A 191 -13.78 -34.74 10.41
CA ARG A 191 -12.95 -33.53 10.35
C ARG A 191 -12.12 -33.43 9.06
N ALA A 192 -11.62 -34.54 8.54
CA ALA A 192 -10.88 -34.54 7.28
C ALA A 192 -11.78 -34.16 6.10
N GLU A 193 -13.02 -34.65 6.07
CA GLU A 193 -14.03 -34.28 5.07
C GLU A 193 -14.35 -32.76 5.13
N ASP A 194 -14.54 -32.21 6.34
CA ASP A 194 -14.76 -30.76 6.53
C ASP A 194 -13.59 -29.92 5.99
N GLU A 195 -12.35 -30.32 6.27
CA GLU A 195 -11.15 -29.62 5.79
C GLU A 195 -10.99 -29.73 4.26
N GLU A 196 -11.38 -30.86 3.66
CA GLU A 196 -11.42 -31.03 2.20
C GLU A 196 -12.44 -30.09 1.55
N GLU A 197 -13.63 -29.93 2.15
CA GLU A 197 -14.65 -28.97 1.69
C GLU A 197 -14.13 -27.52 1.78
N ILE A 198 -13.56 -27.13 2.93
CA ILE A 198 -12.97 -25.80 3.11
C ILE A 198 -11.87 -25.55 2.08
N ASN A 199 -11.03 -26.54 1.79
CA ASN A 199 -9.95 -26.40 0.82
C ASN A 199 -10.48 -26.25 -0.62
N ALA A 200 -11.55 -26.97 -0.98
CA ALA A 200 -12.23 -26.80 -2.25
C ALA A 200 -12.81 -25.37 -2.39
N ASP A 201 -13.46 -24.87 -1.34
CA ASP A 201 -14.00 -23.51 -1.27
C ASP A 201 -12.91 -22.43 -1.38
N LEU A 202 -11.80 -22.61 -0.68
CA LEU A 202 -10.64 -21.71 -0.75
C LEU A 202 -10.03 -21.72 -2.15
N THR A 203 -9.93 -22.89 -2.78
CA THR A 203 -9.43 -23.01 -4.16
C THR A 203 -10.35 -22.32 -5.16
N ALA A 204 -11.66 -22.46 -5.00
CA ALA A 204 -12.65 -21.77 -5.82
C ALA A 204 -12.58 -20.24 -5.65
N LYS A 205 -12.48 -19.75 -4.40
CA LYS A 205 -12.28 -18.33 -4.10
C LYS A 205 -10.98 -17.79 -4.68
N LYS A 206 -9.89 -18.53 -4.51
CA LYS A 206 -8.58 -18.17 -5.07
C LYS A 206 -8.66 -17.99 -6.57
N ARG A 207 -9.29 -18.92 -7.29
CA ARG A 207 -9.46 -18.82 -8.74
C ARG A 207 -10.26 -17.57 -9.14
N LYS A 208 -11.36 -17.26 -8.45
CA LYS A 208 -12.12 -16.02 -8.69
C LYS A 208 -11.27 -14.77 -8.49
N LEU A 209 -10.50 -14.71 -7.41
CA LEU A 209 -9.61 -13.59 -7.15
C LEU A 209 -8.49 -13.48 -8.20
N GLU A 210 -7.96 -14.61 -8.68
CA GLU A 210 -6.97 -14.64 -9.76
C GLU A 210 -7.57 -14.11 -11.07
N ASP A 211 -8.80 -14.53 -11.41
CA ASP A 211 -9.54 -14.04 -12.57
C ASP A 211 -9.77 -12.53 -12.46
N GLU A 212 -10.30 -12.03 -11.33
CA GLU A 212 -10.51 -10.59 -11.06
C GLU A 212 -9.19 -9.80 -11.13
N CYS A 213 -8.10 -10.31 -10.54
CA CYS A 213 -6.79 -9.68 -10.65
C CYS A 213 -6.29 -9.59 -12.09
N SER A 214 -6.57 -10.61 -12.92
CA SER A 214 -6.18 -10.62 -14.32
C SER A 214 -6.99 -9.62 -15.15
N GLU A 215 -8.29 -9.48 -14.88
CA GLU A 215 -9.16 -8.49 -15.50
C GLU A 215 -8.72 -7.07 -15.14
N LEU A 216 -8.50 -6.79 -13.86
CA LEU A 216 -8.04 -5.48 -13.41
C LEU A 216 -6.68 -5.09 -14.00
N LYS A 217 -5.75 -6.05 -14.16
CA LYS A 217 -4.48 -5.79 -14.84
C LYS A 217 -4.69 -5.38 -16.29
N LYS A 218 -5.58 -6.09 -17.00
CA LYS A 218 -5.91 -5.76 -18.38
C LYS A 218 -6.56 -4.37 -18.49
N ASP A 219 -7.47 -4.04 -17.59
CA ASP A 219 -8.10 -2.72 -17.55
C ASP A 219 -7.07 -1.61 -17.27
N ILE A 220 -6.10 -1.85 -16.39
CA ILE A 220 -4.98 -0.94 -16.15
C ILE A 220 -4.17 -0.74 -17.44
N ASP A 221 -3.77 -1.82 -18.11
CA ASP A 221 -3.01 -1.74 -19.37
C ASP A 221 -3.79 -0.96 -20.45
N ASP A 222 -5.09 -1.21 -20.60
CA ASP A 222 -5.97 -0.53 -21.55
C ASP A 222 -6.12 0.97 -21.21
N LEU A 223 -6.20 1.31 -19.93
CA LEU A 223 -6.24 2.70 -19.45
C LEU A 223 -4.89 3.41 -19.65
N GLU A 224 -3.76 2.75 -19.43
CA GLU A 224 -2.42 3.29 -19.69
C GLU A 224 -2.23 3.61 -21.18
N LEU A 225 -2.67 2.71 -22.07
CA LEU A 225 -2.67 2.96 -23.51
C LEU A 225 -3.57 4.14 -23.89
N THR A 226 -4.75 4.22 -23.29
CA THR A 226 -5.68 5.34 -23.51
C THR A 226 -5.09 6.66 -23.03
N LEU A 227 -4.46 6.67 -21.85
CA LEU A 227 -3.79 7.83 -21.28
C LEU A 227 -2.67 8.31 -22.20
N ALA A 228 -1.77 7.41 -22.62
CA ALA A 228 -0.67 7.73 -23.53
C ALA A 228 -1.20 8.31 -24.86
N LYS A 229 -2.31 7.80 -25.37
CA LYS A 229 -2.97 8.33 -26.58
C LYS A 229 -3.51 9.74 -26.34
N VAL A 230 -4.23 9.97 -25.24
CA VAL A 230 -4.77 11.28 -24.88
C VAL A 230 -3.65 12.30 -24.65
N GLU A 231 -2.56 11.91 -23.98
CA GLU A 231 -1.38 12.77 -23.79
C GLU A 231 -0.73 13.16 -25.12
N LYS A 232 -0.60 12.20 -26.06
CA LYS A 232 -0.08 12.48 -27.40
C LYS A 232 -1.00 13.43 -28.18
N GLU A 233 -2.32 13.23 -28.11
CA GLU A 233 -3.31 14.12 -28.73
C GLU A 233 -3.30 15.52 -28.10
N LYS A 234 -3.18 15.61 -26.77
CA LYS A 234 -3.01 16.87 -26.04
C LYS A 234 -1.74 17.59 -26.48
N HIS A 235 -0.58 16.91 -26.50
CA HIS A 235 0.66 17.51 -26.98
C HIS A 235 0.57 17.97 -28.43
N ALA A 236 -0.09 17.19 -29.30
CA ALA A 236 -0.31 17.58 -30.69
C ALA A 236 -1.20 18.84 -30.81
N THR A 237 -2.27 18.94 -30.02
CA THR A 237 -3.16 20.10 -30.00
C THR A 237 -2.51 21.33 -29.38
N GLU A 238 -1.76 21.19 -28.28
CA GLU A 238 -0.97 22.27 -27.68
C GLU A 238 0.10 22.79 -28.64
N ASN A 239 0.82 21.91 -29.34
CA ASN A 239 1.78 22.32 -30.36
C ASN A 239 1.11 23.06 -31.52
N LYS A 240 -0.04 22.57 -32.02
CA LYS A 240 -0.82 23.29 -33.03
C LYS A 240 -1.25 24.68 -32.55
N LYS A 241 -1.68 24.80 -31.30
CA LYS A 241 -2.07 26.08 -30.70
C LYS A 241 -0.87 27.02 -30.58
N ARG A 242 0.26 26.53 -30.06
CA ARG A 242 1.51 27.29 -29.94
C ARG A 242 2.02 27.77 -31.31
N GLU A 243 1.96 26.92 -32.33
CA GLU A 243 2.32 27.28 -33.71
C GLU A 243 1.38 28.36 -34.27
N ALA A 244 0.06 28.22 -34.06
CA ALA A 244 -0.92 29.21 -34.47
C ALA A 244 -0.72 30.57 -33.76
N GLU A 245 -0.44 30.55 -32.45
CA GLU A 245 -0.12 31.75 -31.67
C GLU A 245 1.19 32.39 -32.15
N PHE A 246 2.23 31.59 -32.44
CA PHE A 246 3.49 32.09 -32.98
C PHE A 246 3.30 32.73 -34.36
N GLN A 247 2.52 32.11 -35.24
CA GLN A 247 2.17 32.69 -36.54
C GLN A 247 1.37 33.98 -36.40
N LYS A 248 0.43 34.05 -35.44
CA LYS A 248 -0.29 35.28 -35.15
C LYS A 248 0.66 36.38 -34.68
N MET A 249 1.52 36.10 -33.70
CA MET A 249 2.51 37.08 -33.22
C MET A 249 3.46 37.55 -34.32
N ARG A 250 3.84 36.67 -35.26
CA ARG A 250 4.61 37.08 -36.45
C ARG A 250 3.85 38.06 -37.33
N ARG A 251 2.56 37.81 -37.62
CA ARG A 251 1.72 38.74 -38.38
C ARG A 251 1.56 40.07 -37.65
N ASP A 252 1.26 40.04 -36.35
CA ASP A 252 1.12 41.24 -35.54
C ASP A 252 2.42 42.07 -35.53
N LEU A 253 3.59 41.40 -35.50
CA LEU A 253 4.90 42.05 -35.61
C LEU A 253 5.14 42.66 -36.99
N GLU A 254 4.81 41.95 -38.07
CA GLU A 254 4.89 42.47 -39.44
C GLU A 254 3.98 43.68 -39.63
N GLU A 255 2.74 43.62 -39.13
CA GLU A 255 1.80 44.74 -39.15
C GLU A 255 2.31 45.93 -38.34
N ALA A 256 2.82 45.72 -37.12
CA ALA A 256 3.41 46.77 -36.31
C ALA A 256 4.65 47.39 -36.99
N THR A 257 5.47 46.57 -37.65
CA THR A 257 6.64 47.04 -38.40
C THR A 257 6.22 47.89 -39.59
N LEU A 258 5.24 47.44 -40.38
CA LEU A 258 4.67 48.19 -41.49
C LEU A 258 4.05 49.51 -41.01
N GLN A 259 3.34 49.49 -39.88
CA GLN A 259 2.77 50.69 -39.29
C GLN A 259 3.83 51.66 -38.79
N HIS A 260 4.90 51.16 -38.15
CA HIS A 260 6.04 51.96 -37.74
C HIS A 260 6.75 52.57 -38.96
N GLU A 261 6.96 51.79 -40.02
CA GLU A 261 7.56 52.25 -41.27
C GLU A 261 6.70 53.31 -41.96
N ALA A 262 5.38 53.10 -42.04
CA ALA A 262 4.43 54.07 -42.54
C ALA A 262 4.43 55.38 -41.72
N THR A 263 4.48 55.26 -40.39
CA THR A 263 4.55 56.42 -39.48
C THR A 263 5.87 57.17 -39.66
N ALA A 264 6.99 56.46 -39.75
CA ALA A 264 8.30 57.05 -40.02
C ALA A 264 8.35 57.73 -41.40
N ALA A 265 7.76 57.12 -42.43
CA ALA A 265 7.63 57.71 -43.76
C ALA A 265 6.77 58.99 -43.74
N ALA A 266 5.64 58.97 -43.03
CA ALA A 266 4.79 60.15 -42.85
C ALA A 266 5.53 61.29 -42.11
N LEU A 267 6.29 60.97 -41.05
CA LEU A 267 7.13 61.94 -40.35
C LEU A 267 8.24 62.50 -41.24
N ARG A 268 8.92 61.65 -42.03
CA ARG A 268 9.91 62.09 -43.02
C ARG A 268 9.30 63.03 -44.05
N LYS A 269 8.11 62.70 -44.56
CA LYS A 269 7.36 63.56 -45.47
C LYS A 269 7.01 64.90 -44.83
N LYS A 270 6.45 64.90 -43.62
CA LYS A 270 6.13 66.14 -42.89
C LYS A 270 7.37 66.99 -42.64
N HIS A 271 8.49 66.36 -42.26
CA HIS A 271 9.76 67.07 -42.10
C HIS A 271 10.24 67.68 -43.43
N ALA A 272 10.15 66.94 -44.54
CA ALA A 272 10.48 67.45 -45.87
C ALA A 272 9.58 68.61 -46.28
N ASP A 273 8.26 68.50 -46.08
CA ASP A 273 7.28 69.53 -46.37
C ASP A 273 7.55 70.81 -45.55
N SER A 274 7.78 70.69 -44.23
CA SER A 274 8.16 71.83 -43.38
C SER A 274 9.52 72.43 -43.75
N THR A 275 10.48 71.61 -44.18
CA THR A 275 11.78 72.11 -44.66
C THR A 275 11.60 72.92 -45.95
N ALA A 276 10.73 72.48 -46.86
CA ALA A 276 10.40 73.21 -48.07
C ALA A 276 9.70 74.54 -47.76
N GLU A 277 8.73 74.55 -46.84
CA GLU A 277 8.02 75.76 -46.40
C GLU A 277 8.97 76.78 -45.74
N LEU A 278 9.91 76.30 -44.90
CA LEU A 278 10.98 77.15 -44.36
C LEU A 278 11.90 77.67 -45.48
N GLY A 279 12.16 76.86 -46.51
CA GLY A 279 12.88 77.28 -47.72
C GLY A 279 12.17 78.43 -48.46
N GLU A 280 10.86 78.31 -48.67
CA GLU A 280 10.05 79.39 -49.28
C GLU A 280 10.03 80.66 -48.42
N GLN A 281 9.99 80.53 -47.09
CA GLN A 281 10.10 81.67 -46.18
C GLN A 281 11.47 82.36 -46.30
N ILE A 282 12.55 81.59 -46.42
CA ILE A 282 13.90 82.12 -46.65
C ILE A 282 13.96 82.88 -47.98
N ASP A 283 13.40 82.33 -49.06
CA ASP A 283 13.38 82.98 -50.37
C ASP A 283 12.56 84.28 -50.35
N ASN A 284 11.41 84.29 -49.65
CA ASN A 284 10.63 85.51 -49.44
C ASN A 284 11.40 86.56 -48.64
N LEU A 285 12.07 86.15 -47.56
CA LEU A 285 12.92 87.05 -46.78
C LEU A 285 14.11 87.58 -47.61
N GLN A 286 14.69 86.79 -48.50
CA GLN A 286 15.71 87.25 -49.44
C GLN A 286 15.17 88.27 -50.44
N ARG A 287 13.95 88.09 -50.96
CA ARG A 287 13.30 89.09 -51.83
C ARG A 287 13.03 90.40 -51.10
N VAL A 288 12.51 90.33 -49.88
CA VAL A 288 12.29 91.51 -49.02
C VAL A 288 13.62 92.21 -48.72
N LYS A 289 14.68 91.45 -48.42
CA LYS A 289 16.03 91.97 -48.22
C LYS A 289 16.55 92.70 -49.47
N GLN A 290 16.44 92.12 -50.66
CA GLN A 290 16.88 92.78 -51.91
C GLN A 290 16.10 94.07 -52.18
N LYS A 291 14.80 94.10 -51.86
CA LYS A 291 13.98 95.31 -52.00
C LYS A 291 14.43 96.41 -51.04
N LEU A 292 14.70 96.07 -49.78
CA LEU A 292 15.22 97.00 -48.78
C LEU A 292 16.64 97.48 -49.09
N GLU A 293 17.50 96.63 -49.67
CA GLU A 293 18.83 97.03 -50.15
C GLU A 293 18.74 98.04 -51.30
N LYS A 294 17.73 97.93 -52.16
CA LYS A 294 17.47 98.90 -53.24
C LYS A 294 16.99 100.25 -52.70
N GLU A 295 16.00 100.25 -51.79
CA GLU A 295 15.51 101.47 -51.12
C GLU A 295 16.62 102.15 -50.29
N LYS A 296 17.51 101.38 -49.65
CA LYS A 296 18.70 101.91 -48.97
C LYS A 296 19.66 102.64 -49.92
N SER A 297 19.82 102.16 -51.15
CA SER A 297 20.70 102.80 -52.14
C SER A 297 20.11 104.11 -52.68
N GLU A 298 18.79 104.18 -52.84
CA GLU A 298 18.06 105.37 -53.28
C GLU A 298 18.13 106.48 -52.21
N LEU A 299 17.88 106.14 -50.93
CA LEU A 299 18.03 107.08 -49.82
C LEU A 299 19.48 107.57 -49.64
N LYS A 300 20.49 106.74 -49.99
CA LYS A 300 21.88 107.15 -49.93
C LYS A 300 22.23 108.20 -51.00
N MET A 301 21.67 108.08 -52.20
CA MET A 301 21.85 109.10 -53.25
C MET A 301 21.19 110.43 -52.88
N GLU A 302 20.02 110.42 -52.23
CA GLU A 302 19.38 111.64 -51.71
C GLU A 302 20.20 112.34 -50.61
N ILE A 303 20.84 111.55 -49.73
CA ILE A 303 21.75 112.09 -48.70
C ILE A 303 22.97 112.76 -49.35
N ASP A 304 23.56 112.17 -50.37
CA ASP A 304 24.73 112.72 -51.06
C ASP A 304 24.41 114.03 -51.81
N ASP A 305 23.22 114.14 -52.44
CA ASP A 305 22.77 115.38 -53.09
C ASP A 305 22.44 116.51 -52.09
N LEU A 306 21.85 116.17 -50.94
CA LEU A 306 21.58 117.13 -49.87
C LEU A 306 22.88 117.59 -49.17
N ALA A 307 23.87 116.70 -49.03
CA ALA A 307 25.19 117.04 -48.48
C ALA A 307 25.96 118.02 -49.40
N SER A 308 25.92 117.79 -50.72
CA SER A 308 26.50 118.71 -51.72
C SER A 308 25.87 120.10 -51.66
N ASN A 309 24.54 120.18 -51.52
CA ASN A 309 23.84 121.46 -51.35
C ASN A 309 24.21 122.17 -50.03
N MET A 310 24.30 121.43 -48.92
CA MET A 310 24.70 121.98 -47.61
C MET A 310 26.14 122.51 -47.63
N GLU A 311 27.06 121.88 -48.37
CA GLU A 311 28.45 122.31 -48.48
C GLU A 311 28.61 123.59 -49.32
N SER A 312 27.77 123.79 -50.35
CA SER A 312 27.73 125.04 -51.13
C SER A 312 27.20 126.22 -50.29
N VAL A 313 26.16 126.00 -49.49
CA VAL A 313 25.57 127.01 -48.58
C VAL A 313 26.52 127.33 -47.42
N SER A 314 27.24 126.35 -46.90
CA SER A 314 28.24 126.54 -45.84
C SER A 314 29.42 127.41 -46.31
N LYS A 315 29.93 127.20 -47.54
CA LYS A 315 30.98 128.05 -48.14
C LYS A 315 30.51 129.48 -48.39
N ALA A 316 29.26 129.69 -48.81
CA ALA A 316 28.67 131.02 -48.97
C ALA A 316 28.50 131.75 -47.62
N LYS A 317 28.06 131.03 -46.58
CA LYS A 317 27.93 131.55 -45.22
C LYS A 317 29.27 131.98 -44.61
N ALA A 318 30.32 131.16 -44.74
CA ALA A 318 31.64 131.47 -44.19
C ALA A 318 32.29 132.73 -44.82
N ASN A 319 32.03 133.00 -46.11
CA ASN A 319 32.51 134.21 -46.77
C ASN A 319 31.77 135.47 -46.31
N LEU A 320 30.47 135.38 -46.02
CA LEU A 320 29.68 136.50 -45.47
C LEU A 320 30.08 136.82 -44.02
N GLU A 321 30.30 135.81 -43.18
CA GLU A 321 30.73 136.01 -41.79
C GLU A 321 32.13 136.65 -41.67
N LYS A 322 33.05 136.33 -42.60
CA LYS A 322 34.35 137.01 -42.68
C LYS A 322 34.23 138.48 -43.07
N MET A 323 33.33 138.82 -43.99
CA MET A 323 33.12 140.22 -44.40
C MET A 323 32.51 141.05 -43.26
N CYS A 324 31.55 140.48 -42.50
CA CYS A 324 30.95 141.16 -41.36
C CYS A 324 31.96 141.45 -40.24
N ARG A 325 32.87 140.51 -39.92
CA ARG A 325 33.93 140.76 -38.92
C ARG A 325 34.88 141.88 -39.32
N THR A 326 35.32 141.92 -40.58
CA THR A 326 36.22 142.99 -41.05
C THR A 326 35.55 144.38 -40.99
N LEU A 327 34.24 144.46 -41.25
CA LEU A 327 33.49 145.71 -41.13
C LEU A 327 33.24 146.12 -39.67
N GLU A 328 33.07 145.16 -38.76
CA GLU A 328 32.99 145.42 -37.31
C GLU A 328 34.32 145.92 -36.74
N ASP A 329 35.44 145.35 -37.16
CA ASP A 329 36.78 145.80 -36.72
C ASP A 329 37.10 147.22 -37.21
N GLN A 330 36.71 147.56 -38.45
CA GLN A 330 36.84 148.93 -38.98
C GLN A 330 35.95 149.95 -38.24
N LEU A 331 34.76 149.53 -37.77
CA LEU A 331 33.88 150.38 -36.98
C LEU A 331 34.44 150.63 -35.56
N SER A 332 35.06 149.60 -34.97
CA SER A 332 35.71 149.69 -33.66
C SER A 332 36.89 150.66 -33.66
N GLU A 333 37.75 150.63 -34.68
CA GLU A 333 38.87 151.59 -34.83
C GLU A 333 38.42 153.04 -35.01
N ILE A 334 37.28 153.28 -35.69
CA ILE A 334 36.74 154.64 -35.84
C ILE A 334 36.19 155.14 -34.49
N LYS A 335 35.54 154.27 -33.71
CA LYS A 335 35.04 154.61 -32.37
C LYS A 335 36.15 154.95 -31.38
N THR A 336 37.26 154.20 -31.38
CA THR A 336 38.39 154.52 -30.50
C THR A 336 39.06 155.85 -30.88
N LYS A 337 39.15 156.17 -32.18
CA LYS A 337 39.60 157.50 -32.63
C LYS A 337 38.64 158.63 -32.26
N GLU A 338 37.33 158.38 -32.29
CA GLU A 338 36.32 159.34 -31.84
C GLU A 338 36.47 159.65 -30.34
N GLU A 339 36.65 158.63 -29.49
CA GLU A 339 36.83 158.81 -28.05
C GLU A 339 38.13 159.54 -27.70
N GLU A 340 39.22 159.33 -28.45
CA GLU A 340 40.47 160.09 -28.30
C GLU A 340 40.30 161.57 -28.69
N HIS A 341 39.62 161.85 -29.80
CA HIS A 341 39.31 163.23 -30.20
C HIS A 341 38.39 163.92 -29.19
N GLN A 342 37.44 163.20 -28.60
CA GLN A 342 36.56 163.74 -27.58
C GLN A 342 37.29 164.08 -26.28
N ARG A 343 38.29 163.26 -25.86
CA ARG A 343 39.17 163.59 -24.73
C ARG A 343 40.02 164.84 -25.02
N MET A 344 40.57 164.94 -26.23
CA MET A 344 41.40 166.09 -26.61
C MET A 344 40.59 167.40 -26.68
N ILE A 345 39.33 167.34 -27.10
CA ILE A 345 38.41 168.49 -27.04
C ILE A 345 38.14 168.92 -25.59
N ASN A 346 38.00 167.98 -24.66
CA ASN A 346 37.76 168.29 -23.26
C ASN A 346 38.97 168.93 -22.59
N ASP A 347 40.19 168.45 -22.89
CA ASP A 347 41.43 169.07 -22.39
C ASP A 347 41.65 170.48 -22.96
N LEU A 348 41.37 170.70 -24.24
CA LEU A 348 41.43 172.02 -24.87
C LEU A 348 40.39 172.99 -24.28
N ASN A 349 39.18 172.52 -23.99
CA ASN A 349 38.16 173.33 -23.32
C ASN A 349 38.53 173.67 -21.87
N ALA A 350 39.17 172.74 -21.14
CA ALA A 350 39.68 173.00 -19.80
C ALA A 350 40.82 174.02 -19.79
N GLN A 351 41.74 173.97 -20.76
CA GLN A 351 42.76 175.01 -20.95
C GLN A 351 42.13 176.36 -21.31
N ARG A 352 41.11 176.39 -22.17
CA ARG A 352 40.39 177.61 -22.54
C ARG A 352 39.73 178.28 -21.33
N ALA A 353 39.13 177.50 -20.43
CA ALA A 353 38.50 178.02 -19.22
C ALA A 353 39.52 178.65 -18.24
N ARG A 354 40.72 178.05 -18.13
CA ARG A 354 41.81 178.63 -17.30
C ARG A 354 42.30 179.96 -17.86
N LEU A 355 42.59 180.01 -19.17
CA LEU A 355 43.02 181.24 -19.85
C LEU A 355 41.94 182.35 -19.79
N GLN A 356 40.66 181.97 -19.81
CA GLN A 356 39.57 182.93 -19.69
C GLN A 356 39.41 183.49 -18.26
N THR A 357 39.81 182.72 -17.24
CA THR A 357 39.84 183.19 -15.85
C THR A 357 41.00 184.16 -15.64
N GLU A 358 42.19 183.83 -16.17
CA GLU A 358 43.35 184.75 -16.17
C GLU A 358 43.03 186.05 -16.94
N SER A 359 42.34 185.96 -18.08
CA SER A 359 41.88 187.15 -18.83
C SER A 359 40.91 188.02 -18.01
N GLY A 360 40.08 187.43 -17.15
CA GLY A 360 39.22 188.17 -16.24
C GLY A 360 39.99 188.89 -15.13
N GLU A 361 41.02 188.25 -14.57
CA GLU A 361 41.89 188.86 -13.55
C GLU A 361 42.72 190.02 -14.12
N TYR A 362 43.23 189.89 -15.35
CA TYR A 362 43.93 190.99 -16.02
C TYR A 362 43.01 192.16 -16.38
N SER A 363 41.78 191.91 -16.84
CA SER A 363 40.80 192.98 -17.06
C SER A 363 40.47 193.75 -15.78
N ARG A 364 40.35 193.05 -14.64
CA ARG A 364 40.10 193.69 -13.35
C ARG A 364 41.29 194.54 -12.87
N GLN A 365 42.52 194.09 -13.11
CA GLN A 365 43.72 194.89 -12.85
C GLN A 365 43.80 196.14 -13.74
N VAL A 366 43.33 196.05 -14.98
CA VAL A 366 43.25 197.20 -15.89
C VAL A 366 42.21 198.21 -15.40
N GLU A 367 41.03 197.77 -14.98
CA GLU A 367 40.00 198.68 -14.42
C GLU A 367 40.46 199.37 -13.13
N GLU A 368 41.19 198.68 -12.25
CA GLU A 368 41.80 199.30 -11.06
C GLU A 368 42.86 200.34 -11.43
N LYS A 369 43.67 200.07 -12.46
CA LYS A 369 44.67 201.01 -12.97
C LYS A 369 44.03 202.23 -13.64
N ASP A 370 42.97 202.05 -14.42
CA ASP A 370 42.21 203.15 -15.05
C ASP A 370 41.44 204.00 -14.02
N GLY A 371 40.97 203.39 -12.93
CA GLY A 371 40.45 204.11 -11.77
C GLY A 371 41.50 205.00 -11.13
N LEU A 372 42.72 204.49 -10.95
CA LEU A 372 43.85 205.25 -10.40
C LEU A 372 44.27 206.41 -11.33
N ILE A 373 44.31 206.16 -12.64
CA ILE A 373 44.63 207.16 -13.67
C ILE A 373 43.56 208.27 -13.68
N SER A 374 42.28 207.92 -13.56
CA SER A 374 41.19 208.90 -13.50
C SER A 374 41.22 209.75 -12.23
N GLN A 375 41.77 209.23 -11.13
CA GLN A 375 41.96 209.96 -9.88
C GLN A 375 43.18 210.91 -9.95
N LEU A 376 44.27 210.45 -10.57
CA LEU A 376 45.46 211.26 -10.84
C LEU A 376 45.18 212.35 -11.88
N SER A 377 44.36 212.07 -12.90
CA SER A 377 43.96 213.05 -13.92
C SER A 377 43.12 214.19 -13.32
N ARG A 378 42.25 213.87 -12.34
CA ARG A 378 41.50 214.89 -11.57
C ARG A 378 42.40 215.72 -10.66
N SER A 379 43.36 215.10 -9.98
CA SER A 379 44.35 215.83 -9.17
C SER A 379 45.25 216.71 -10.02
N LYS A 380 45.64 216.24 -11.22
CA LYS A 380 46.41 217.00 -12.20
C LYS A 380 45.65 218.22 -12.68
N GLN A 381 44.37 218.09 -13.06
CA GLN A 381 43.56 219.25 -13.47
C GLN A 381 43.38 220.27 -12.34
N ALA A 382 43.25 219.83 -11.09
CA ALA A 382 43.21 220.72 -9.93
C ALA A 382 44.53 221.50 -9.74
N PHE A 383 45.68 220.84 -9.94
CA PHE A 383 46.98 221.52 -9.90
C PHE A 383 47.21 222.44 -11.11
N THR A 384 46.73 222.08 -12.28
CA THR A 384 46.77 222.96 -13.46
C THR A 384 45.98 224.25 -13.22
N GLN A 385 44.83 224.18 -12.55
CA GLN A 385 44.07 225.37 -12.16
C GLN A 385 44.79 226.21 -11.10
N GLN A 386 45.43 225.59 -10.09
CA GLN A 386 46.27 226.32 -9.13
C GLN A 386 47.48 227.01 -9.77
N ILE A 387 48.09 226.39 -10.80
CA ILE A 387 49.21 226.98 -11.52
C ILE A 387 48.75 228.11 -12.45
N GLU A 388 47.59 227.98 -13.10
CA GLU A 388 47.00 229.06 -13.89
C GLU A 388 46.59 230.25 -13.00
N GLU A 389 46.11 230.00 -11.78
CA GLU A 389 45.91 231.05 -10.76
C GLU A 389 47.22 231.71 -10.33
N LEU A 390 48.29 230.95 -10.14
CA LEU A 390 49.61 231.50 -9.82
C LEU A 390 50.23 232.24 -11.01
N LYS A 391 49.99 231.82 -12.26
CA LYS A 391 50.34 232.58 -13.47
C LYS A 391 49.55 233.89 -13.53
N ARG A 392 48.28 233.90 -13.14
CA ARG A 392 47.47 235.12 -13.10
C ARG A 392 47.93 236.08 -12.00
N HIS A 393 48.34 235.57 -10.84
CA HIS A 393 48.93 236.40 -9.79
C HIS A 393 50.32 236.93 -10.15
N LEU A 394 51.11 236.18 -10.93
CA LEU A 394 52.41 236.66 -11.40
C LEU A 394 52.30 237.70 -12.54
N GLU A 395 51.28 237.58 -13.40
CA GLU A 395 50.93 238.60 -14.41
C GLU A 395 50.44 239.92 -13.78
N GLU A 396 50.05 239.93 -12.50
CA GLU A 396 49.64 241.13 -11.76
C GLU A 396 50.80 241.86 -11.04
N GLU A 397 51.95 241.22 -10.80
CA GLU A 397 53.02 241.81 -9.96
C GLU A 397 54.15 242.56 -10.66
N ILE A 398 54.33 242.49 -11.99
CA ILE A 398 55.47 243.16 -12.66
C ILE A 398 55.14 243.57 -14.12
N LYS A 399 54.61 244.73 -14.55
CA LYS A 399 54.33 246.06 -13.96
C LYS A 399 55.28 246.58 -12.90
#